data_AF-A0A2T8TGF8-F1
#
_entry.id   AF-A0A2T8TGF8-F1
#
_cell.length_a   1.000
_cell.length_b   1.000
_cell.length_c   1.000
_cell.angle_alpha   90.00
_cell.angle_beta   90.00
_cell.angle_gamma   90.00
#
_symmetry.space_group_name_H-M   'P 1'
#
loop_
_entity.id
_entity.type
_entity.pdbx_description
1 polymer ?
#
loop_
_entity_poly.entity_id
_entity_poly.type
_entity_poly.pdbx_seq_one_letter_code
_entity_poly.pdbx_strand_id
1 'polypeptide(L)'
;MSRFRHAVKDRDQHILTLRIACGVLAFFLLITCAGWMLAPNKLTVHNPPDLRTGSTRPWWEVPASSVYSFAFYIFQQLNAWPKNGEVDYPAKIHALSAYLTPGCQDYLNTEARKRSNAGELTDRVRVVYEIPGRGYQSKSVSVISRDNWVVRLDLVADEYFHAEPVKRALVRYPLKVVRWEGDAERNPFGLALDCYDGVPQRLEAALPTEIPAKSGAFQ
;
A
#
# COMPACT_ATOMS: atom_id res chain seq x y z
N MET A 1 0.59 -31.70 74.07
CA MET A 1 0.89 -30.34 73.53
C MET A 1 1.83 -30.32 72.29
N SER A 2 2.56 -31.39 71.94
CA SER A 2 3.49 -31.34 70.79
C SER A 2 2.80 -31.33 69.41
N ARG A 3 1.71 -32.09 69.19
CA ARG A 3 1.02 -32.15 67.88
C ARG A 3 0.55 -30.79 67.36
N PHE A 4 -0.06 -29.96 68.20
CA PHE A 4 -0.51 -28.62 67.78
C PHE A 4 0.67 -27.69 67.46
N ARG A 5 1.79 -27.82 68.19
CA ARG A 5 3.01 -27.06 67.91
C ARG A 5 3.68 -27.49 66.60
N HIS A 6 3.64 -28.79 66.27
CA HIS A 6 4.12 -29.30 64.98
C HIS A 6 3.22 -28.84 63.82
N ALA A 7 1.90 -28.88 63.97
CA ALA A 7 0.98 -28.41 62.93
C ALA A 7 1.12 -26.90 62.63
N VAL A 8 1.35 -26.07 63.66
CA VAL A 8 1.64 -24.64 63.48
C VAL A 8 2.99 -24.45 62.79
N LYS A 9 4.03 -25.19 63.19
CA LYS A 9 5.37 -25.13 62.58
C LYS A 9 5.36 -25.55 61.10
N ASP A 10 4.64 -26.60 60.75
CA ASP A 10 4.51 -27.06 59.35
C ASP A 10 3.79 -26.00 58.49
N ARG A 11 2.73 -25.37 59.02
CA ARG A 11 2.04 -24.28 58.33
C ARG A 11 2.95 -23.07 58.12
N ASP A 12 3.70 -22.69 59.16
CA ASP A 12 4.60 -21.54 59.08
C ASP A 12 5.78 -21.80 58.12
N GLN A 13 6.30 -23.02 58.10
CA GLN A 13 7.29 -23.45 57.09
C GLN A 13 6.70 -23.44 55.68
N HIS A 14 5.45 -23.87 55.50
CA HIS A 14 4.80 -23.84 54.19
C HIS A 14 4.52 -22.40 53.71
N ILE A 15 4.11 -21.50 54.60
CA ILE A 15 3.96 -20.06 54.28
C ILE A 15 5.31 -19.45 53.93
N LEU A 16 6.38 -19.83 54.64
CA LEU A 16 7.73 -19.34 54.35
C LEU A 16 8.22 -19.83 52.99
N THR A 17 8.03 -21.11 52.63
CA THR A 17 8.40 -21.62 51.31
C THR A 17 7.59 -20.96 50.19
N LEU A 18 6.30 -20.70 50.39
CA LEU A 18 5.46 -20.00 49.41
C LEU A 18 5.91 -18.54 49.20
N ARG A 19 6.27 -17.83 50.29
CA ARG A 19 6.80 -16.45 50.20
C ARG A 19 8.13 -16.40 49.46
N ILE A 20 9.02 -17.36 49.72
CA ILE A 20 10.28 -17.49 48.98
C ILE A 20 9.99 -17.76 47.50
N ALA A 21 9.08 -18.69 47.18
CA ALA A 21 8.70 -18.99 45.81
C ALA A 21 8.11 -17.77 45.08
N CYS A 22 7.20 -17.02 45.72
CA CYS A 22 6.66 -15.79 45.17
C CYS A 22 7.74 -14.72 44.96
N GLY A 23 8.69 -14.59 45.89
CA GLY A 23 9.82 -13.67 45.75
C GLY A 23 10.71 -14.02 44.55
N VAL A 24 10.98 -15.31 44.36
CA VAL A 24 11.72 -15.82 43.20
C VAL A 24 10.98 -15.55 41.89
N LEU A 25 9.66 -15.79 41.84
CA LEU A 25 8.85 -15.50 40.65
C LEU A 25 8.81 -14.00 40.33
N ALA A 26 8.66 -13.14 41.35
CA ALA A 26 8.68 -11.70 41.18
C ALA A 26 10.04 -11.21 40.65
N PHE A 27 11.13 -11.80 41.13
CA PHE A 27 12.47 -11.51 40.64
C PHE A 27 12.62 -11.85 39.15
N PHE A 28 12.15 -13.03 38.71
CA PHE A 28 12.16 -13.38 37.28
C PHE A 28 11.29 -12.47 36.43
N LEU A 29 10.12 -12.06 36.93
CA LEU A 29 9.23 -11.13 36.23
C LEU A 29 9.90 -9.76 36.02
N LEU A 30 10.63 -9.25 37.02
CA LEU A 30 11.36 -7.99 36.89
C LEU A 30 12.47 -8.07 35.84
N ILE A 31 13.18 -9.21 35.78
CA ILE A 31 14.22 -9.44 34.75
C ILE A 31 13.60 -9.43 33.35
N THR A 32 12.46 -10.09 33.14
CA THR A 32 11.84 -10.16 31.81
C THR A 32 11.26 -8.81 31.39
N CYS A 33 10.61 -8.08 32.29
CA CYS A 33 10.14 -6.72 32.01
C CYS A 33 11.28 -5.76 31.67
N ALA A 34 12.39 -5.83 32.41
CA ALA A 34 13.58 -5.02 32.10
C ALA A 34 14.15 -5.39 30.73
N GLY A 35 14.30 -6.68 30.42
CA GLY A 35 14.77 -7.14 29.11
C GLY A 35 13.89 -6.65 27.96
N TRP A 36 12.57 -6.61 28.15
CA TRP A 36 11.63 -6.09 27.15
C TRP A 36 11.74 -4.57 26.96
N MET A 37 11.91 -3.81 28.04
CA MET A 37 12.07 -2.36 27.97
C MET A 37 13.40 -1.93 27.33
N LEU A 38 14.45 -2.74 27.48
CA LEU A 38 15.76 -2.50 26.87
C LEU A 38 15.87 -3.06 25.45
N ALA A 39 14.84 -3.75 24.93
CA ALA A 39 14.87 -4.30 23.60
C ALA A 39 14.94 -3.17 22.55
N PRO A 40 15.80 -3.28 21.53
CA PRO A 40 15.97 -2.23 20.52
C PRO A 40 14.69 -2.07 19.69
N ASN A 41 14.16 -0.84 19.65
CA ASN A 41 12.95 -0.48 18.88
C ASN A 41 13.13 -0.52 17.35
N LYS A 42 14.36 -0.74 16.87
CA LYS A 42 14.69 -0.88 15.45
C LYS A 42 15.65 -2.05 15.30
N LEU A 43 15.17 -3.13 14.67
CA LEU A 43 16.01 -4.25 14.26
C LEU A 43 16.36 -4.06 12.79
N THR A 44 17.59 -3.62 12.51
CA THR A 44 18.13 -3.61 11.15
C THR A 44 18.54 -5.03 10.79
N VAL A 45 17.64 -5.76 10.13
CA VAL A 45 17.92 -7.10 9.60
C VAL A 45 18.75 -6.93 8.33
N HIS A 46 20.06 -7.15 8.44
CA HIS A 46 20.88 -7.41 7.27
C HIS A 46 20.54 -8.81 6.80
N ASN A 47 19.71 -8.92 5.77
CA ASN A 47 19.53 -10.16 5.03
C ASN A 47 20.60 -10.16 3.93
N PRO A 48 21.82 -10.70 4.18
CA PRO A 48 22.78 -10.83 3.12
C PRO A 48 22.16 -11.75 2.07
N PRO A 49 22.28 -11.43 0.76
CA PRO A 49 21.85 -12.35 -0.27
C PRO A 49 22.55 -13.69 -0.05
N ASP A 50 21.80 -14.80 -0.08
CA ASP A 50 22.34 -16.14 0.04
C ASP A 50 23.49 -16.32 -0.98
N LEU A 51 24.72 -16.43 -0.48
CA LEU A 51 25.91 -16.55 -1.34
C LEU A 51 26.04 -17.94 -1.96
N ARG A 52 25.25 -18.94 -1.54
CA ARG A 52 25.18 -20.25 -2.23
C ARG A 52 24.53 -20.14 -3.60
N THR A 53 23.70 -19.12 -3.78
CA THR A 53 23.15 -18.65 -5.06
C THR A 53 23.25 -17.14 -5.06
N GLY A 54 24.48 -16.62 -5.13
CA GLY A 54 24.74 -15.19 -5.07
C GLY A 54 23.86 -14.42 -6.06
N SER A 55 22.98 -13.57 -5.54
CA SER A 55 22.21 -12.64 -6.35
C SER A 55 23.13 -11.49 -6.76
N THR A 56 23.94 -11.68 -7.80
CA THR A 56 24.65 -10.58 -8.44
C THR A 56 23.63 -9.74 -9.19
N ARG A 57 23.36 -8.52 -8.71
CA ARG A 57 22.59 -7.53 -9.45
C ARG A 57 23.45 -6.29 -9.68
N PRO A 58 23.42 -5.72 -10.88
CA PRO A 58 24.04 -4.43 -11.10
C PRO A 58 23.41 -3.39 -10.17
N TRP A 59 24.22 -2.56 -9.53
CA TRP A 59 23.73 -1.56 -8.56
C TRP A 59 22.78 -0.53 -9.20
N TRP A 60 22.90 -0.32 -10.52
CA TRP A 60 22.06 0.60 -11.30
C TRP A 60 20.73 -0.02 -11.74
N GLU A 61 20.56 -1.34 -11.63
CA GLU A 61 19.35 -2.01 -12.13
C GLU A 61 18.20 -1.83 -11.13
N VAL A 62 17.12 -1.22 -11.58
CA VAL A 62 15.88 -1.12 -10.80
C VAL A 62 15.04 -2.37 -11.06
N PRO A 63 14.68 -3.16 -10.01
CA PRO A 63 13.87 -4.35 -10.19
C PRO A 63 12.50 -4.02 -10.80
N ALA A 64 12.05 -4.82 -11.76
CA ALA A 64 10.75 -4.64 -12.41
C ALA A 64 9.57 -4.61 -11.41
N SER A 65 9.64 -5.39 -10.32
CA SER A 65 8.66 -5.34 -9.25
C SER A 65 8.60 -3.97 -8.56
N SER A 66 9.75 -3.34 -8.34
CA SER A 66 9.83 -2.01 -7.73
C SER A 66 9.25 -0.94 -8.67
N VAL A 67 9.54 -1.02 -9.97
CA VAL A 67 8.94 -0.15 -11.00
C VAL A 67 7.42 -0.30 -11.02
N TYR A 68 6.92 -1.54 -10.97
CA TYR A 68 5.49 -1.83 -10.91
C TYR A 68 4.83 -1.23 -9.66
N SER A 69 5.41 -1.51 -8.48
CA SER A 69 4.88 -1.00 -7.20
C SER A 69 4.88 0.53 -7.15
N PHE A 70 5.94 1.17 -7.64
CA PHE A 70 5.99 2.63 -7.78
C PHE A 70 4.85 3.15 -8.67
N ALA A 71 4.73 2.59 -9.88
CA ALA A 71 3.72 3.03 -10.84
C ALA A 71 2.31 2.86 -10.29
N PHE A 72 2.01 1.71 -9.70
CA PHE A 72 0.72 1.45 -9.07
C PHE A 72 0.45 2.45 -7.93
N TYR A 73 1.38 2.61 -7.01
CA TYR A 73 1.22 3.48 -5.85
C TYR A 73 0.94 4.94 -6.25
N ILE A 74 1.78 5.51 -7.14
CA ILE A 74 1.62 6.91 -7.56
C ILE A 74 0.35 7.08 -8.40
N PHE A 75 0.07 6.17 -9.33
CA PHE A 75 -1.13 6.25 -10.17
C PHE A 75 -2.42 6.10 -9.37
N GLN A 76 -2.42 5.23 -8.35
CA GLN A 76 -3.53 5.07 -7.43
C GLN A 76 -3.77 6.38 -6.65
N GLN A 77 -2.72 6.98 -6.08
CA GLN A 77 -2.83 8.23 -5.33
C GLN A 77 -3.33 9.40 -6.20
N LEU A 78 -2.88 9.45 -7.45
CA LEU A 78 -3.28 10.46 -8.42
C LEU A 78 -4.77 10.38 -8.79
N ASN A 79 -5.29 9.16 -8.88
CA ASN A 79 -6.67 8.89 -9.28
C ASN A 79 -7.62 8.59 -8.09
N ALA A 80 -7.20 8.87 -6.86
CA ALA A 80 -8.03 8.74 -5.66
C ALA A 80 -8.57 10.12 -5.25
N TRP A 81 -9.87 10.34 -5.48
CA TRP A 81 -10.58 11.58 -5.17
C TRP A 81 -11.65 11.28 -4.12
N PRO A 82 -11.33 11.35 -2.82
CA PRO A 82 -12.23 10.87 -1.78
C PRO A 82 -13.44 11.79 -1.51
N LYS A 83 -13.40 13.07 -1.92
CA LYS A 83 -14.45 14.04 -1.62
C LYS A 83 -15.03 14.70 -2.85
N ASN A 84 -14.19 15.32 -3.67
CA ASN A 84 -14.62 16.04 -4.85
C ASN A 84 -13.46 16.09 -5.86
N GLY A 85 -13.62 15.41 -6.99
CA GLY A 85 -12.63 15.32 -8.06
C GLY A 85 -12.16 16.67 -8.60
N GLU A 86 -12.99 17.71 -8.56
CA GLU A 86 -12.64 19.05 -9.04
C GLU A 86 -11.59 19.73 -8.16
N VAL A 87 -11.56 19.40 -6.87
CA VAL A 87 -10.59 19.92 -5.90
C VAL A 87 -9.45 18.93 -5.67
N ASP A 88 -9.79 17.66 -5.46
CA ASP A 88 -8.84 16.62 -5.08
C ASP A 88 -7.86 16.32 -6.22
N TYR A 89 -8.32 16.28 -7.48
CA TYR A 89 -7.46 15.88 -8.59
C TYR A 89 -6.33 16.89 -8.89
N PRO A 90 -6.60 18.20 -9.06
CA PRO A 90 -5.51 19.18 -9.22
C PRO A 90 -4.59 19.24 -8.00
N ALA A 91 -5.12 19.11 -6.78
CA ALA A 91 -4.32 19.08 -5.57
C ALA A 91 -3.36 17.88 -5.53
N LYS A 92 -3.83 16.69 -5.96
CA LYS A 92 -2.99 15.49 -6.08
C LYS A 92 -1.90 15.64 -7.15
N ILE A 93 -2.23 16.22 -8.31
CA ILE A 93 -1.23 16.51 -9.37
C ILE A 93 -0.11 17.40 -8.80
N HIS A 94 -0.45 18.45 -8.05
CA HIS A 94 0.53 19.33 -7.42
C HIS A 94 1.35 18.61 -6.33
N ALA A 95 0.68 17.89 -5.43
CA ALA A 95 1.33 17.18 -4.32
C ALA A 95 2.28 16.07 -4.79
N LEU A 96 1.99 15.43 -5.92
CA LEU A 96 2.79 14.35 -6.50
C LEU A 96 3.78 14.83 -7.58
N SER A 97 3.95 16.14 -7.75
CA SER A 97 4.81 16.72 -8.81
C SER A 97 6.24 16.17 -8.84
N ALA A 98 6.82 15.82 -7.69
CA ALA A 98 8.16 15.21 -7.61
C ALA A 98 8.26 13.82 -8.27
N TYR A 99 7.12 13.15 -8.50
CA TYR A 99 6.99 11.83 -9.11
C TYR A 99 6.47 11.88 -10.55
N LEU A 100 6.35 13.08 -11.14
CA LEU A 100 5.83 13.29 -12.49
C LEU A 100 6.90 13.98 -13.34
N THR A 101 7.04 13.57 -14.60
CA THR A 101 7.81 14.39 -15.55
C THR A 101 7.08 15.71 -15.81
N PRO A 102 7.78 16.81 -16.18
CA PRO A 102 7.12 18.07 -16.50
C PRO A 102 6.06 17.95 -17.60
N GLY A 103 6.34 17.13 -18.63
CA GLY A 103 5.37 16.82 -19.69
C GLY A 103 4.15 16.07 -19.18
N CYS A 104 4.33 15.11 -18.27
CA CYS A 104 3.21 14.40 -17.68
C CYS A 104 2.38 15.31 -16.76
N GLN A 105 3.02 16.20 -15.99
CA GLN A 105 2.33 17.17 -15.16
C GLN A 105 1.46 18.11 -16.01
N ASP A 106 1.96 18.63 -17.13
CA ASP A 106 1.19 19.47 -18.04
C ASP A 106 0.02 18.71 -18.69
N TYR A 107 0.26 17.49 -19.12
CA TYR A 107 -0.78 16.60 -19.65
C TYR A 107 -1.92 16.41 -18.64
N LEU A 108 -1.60 16.08 -17.39
CA LEU A 108 -2.58 15.84 -16.33
C LEU A 108 -3.35 17.11 -15.96
N ASN A 109 -2.69 18.27 -15.91
CA ASN A 109 -3.36 19.55 -15.67
C ASN A 109 -4.32 19.90 -16.80
N THR A 110 -3.92 19.68 -18.05
CA THR A 110 -4.79 19.89 -19.21
C THR A 110 -5.99 18.96 -19.18
N GLU A 111 -5.77 17.70 -18.82
CA GLU A 111 -6.83 16.70 -18.71
C GLU A 111 -7.81 17.02 -17.56
N ALA A 112 -7.30 17.45 -16.39
CA ALA A 112 -8.12 17.91 -15.27
C ALA A 112 -9.04 19.08 -15.67
N ARG A 113 -8.50 20.08 -16.40
CA ARG A 113 -9.31 21.21 -16.92
C ARG A 113 -10.38 20.75 -17.89
N LYS A 114 -10.04 19.86 -18.82
CA LYS A 114 -11.00 19.31 -19.78
C LYS A 114 -12.15 18.58 -19.08
N ARG A 115 -11.84 17.76 -18.07
CA ARG A 115 -12.85 17.02 -17.31
C ARG A 115 -13.72 17.91 -16.43
N SER A 116 -13.15 18.92 -15.77
CA SER A 116 -13.93 19.89 -14.99
C SER A 116 -14.91 20.65 -15.91
N ASN A 117 -14.44 21.14 -17.07
CA ASN A 117 -15.30 21.80 -18.06
C ASN A 117 -16.42 20.89 -18.61
N ALA A 118 -16.20 19.57 -18.64
CA ALA A 118 -17.19 18.58 -19.05
C ALA A 118 -18.15 18.15 -17.92
N GLY A 119 -18.00 18.67 -16.70
CA GLY A 119 -18.79 18.27 -15.53
C GLY A 119 -18.48 16.84 -15.05
N GLU A 120 -17.32 16.30 -15.40
CA GLU A 120 -16.90 14.93 -15.05
C GLU A 120 -16.24 14.83 -13.67
N LEU A 121 -16.01 15.94 -12.96
CA LEU A 121 -15.28 15.97 -11.69
C LEU A 121 -16.09 16.50 -10.50
N THR A 122 -17.03 17.40 -10.74
CA THR A 122 -17.79 18.08 -9.68
C THR A 122 -18.57 17.08 -8.83
N ASP A 123 -18.30 17.09 -7.52
CA ASP A 123 -18.84 16.16 -6.50
C ASP A 123 -18.69 14.68 -6.84
N ARG A 124 -17.72 14.35 -7.72
CA ARG A 124 -17.34 12.98 -8.03
C ARG A 124 -16.32 12.49 -7.02
N VAL A 125 -16.62 11.33 -6.45
CA VAL A 125 -15.68 10.56 -5.64
C VAL A 125 -15.13 9.44 -6.49
N ARG A 126 -13.82 9.24 -6.52
CA ARG A 126 -13.17 8.14 -7.26
C ARG A 126 -12.27 7.33 -6.34
N VAL A 127 -12.38 6.01 -6.44
CA VAL A 127 -11.45 5.06 -5.84
C VAL A 127 -10.85 4.19 -6.93
N VAL A 128 -9.53 3.98 -6.85
CA VAL A 128 -8.79 3.11 -7.77
C VAL A 128 -8.07 2.03 -6.98
N TYR A 129 -8.12 0.80 -7.47
CA TYR A 129 -7.44 -0.36 -6.88
C TYR A 129 -7.13 -1.42 -7.94
N GLU A 130 -6.20 -2.32 -7.64
CA GLU A 130 -5.88 -3.43 -8.55
C GLU A 130 -7.03 -4.42 -8.67
N ILE A 131 -7.18 -5.01 -9.85
CA ILE A 131 -8.09 -6.16 -10.01
C ILE A 131 -7.47 -7.37 -9.27
N PRO A 132 -8.20 -8.00 -8.32
CA PRO A 132 -7.70 -9.18 -7.61
C PRO A 132 -7.21 -10.27 -8.57
N GLY A 133 -6.02 -10.82 -8.29
CA GLY A 133 -5.37 -11.83 -9.15
C GLY A 133 -4.68 -11.28 -10.41
N ARG A 134 -4.73 -9.96 -10.66
CA ARG A 134 -4.08 -9.30 -11.81
C ARG A 134 -3.01 -8.28 -11.42
N GLY A 135 -2.49 -8.37 -10.20
CA GLY A 135 -1.35 -7.58 -9.73
C GLY A 135 -0.04 -7.91 -10.46
N TYR A 136 1.10 -7.70 -9.80
CA TYR A 136 2.40 -7.91 -10.42
C TYR A 136 2.58 -9.33 -10.99
N GLN A 137 2.97 -9.40 -12.26
CA GLN A 137 3.38 -10.60 -12.98
C GLN A 137 4.66 -10.28 -13.75
N SER A 138 5.42 -11.31 -14.16
CA SER A 138 6.65 -11.12 -14.94
C SER A 138 6.44 -10.30 -16.22
N LYS A 139 5.24 -10.37 -16.81
CA LYS A 139 4.86 -9.60 -17.99
C LYS A 139 4.37 -8.18 -17.69
N SER A 140 4.08 -7.83 -16.44
CA SER A 140 3.44 -6.54 -16.08
C SER A 140 4.34 -5.34 -16.34
N VAL A 141 5.66 -5.54 -16.46
CA VAL A 141 6.63 -4.50 -16.79
C VAL A 141 7.47 -4.93 -17.97
N SER A 142 7.48 -4.11 -19.01
CA SER A 142 8.40 -4.23 -20.14
C SER A 142 9.58 -3.28 -19.92
N VAL A 143 10.80 -3.82 -19.90
CA VAL A 143 12.03 -3.04 -19.82
C VAL A 143 12.36 -2.54 -21.23
N ILE A 144 12.26 -1.23 -21.47
CA ILE A 144 12.58 -0.63 -22.77
C ILE A 144 14.06 -0.28 -22.84
N SER A 145 14.62 0.24 -21.76
CA SER A 145 16.03 0.55 -21.61
C SER A 145 16.44 0.50 -20.13
N ARG A 146 17.70 0.83 -19.83
CA ARG A 146 18.20 0.95 -18.45
C ARG A 146 17.38 1.91 -17.58
N ASP A 147 16.81 2.94 -18.21
CA ASP A 147 16.23 4.10 -17.55
C ASP A 147 14.75 4.31 -17.93
N ASN A 148 14.15 3.39 -18.70
CA ASN A 148 12.77 3.51 -19.19
C ASN A 148 12.04 2.16 -19.16
N TRP A 149 10.81 2.18 -18.66
CA TRP A 149 9.95 1.01 -18.53
C TRP A 149 8.52 1.34 -18.96
N VAL A 150 7.81 0.33 -19.44
CA VAL A 150 6.36 0.38 -19.66
C VAL A 150 5.68 -0.55 -18.68
N VAL A 151 4.84 0.00 -17.81
CA VAL A 151 4.09 -0.74 -16.80
C VAL A 151 2.65 -0.90 -17.26
N ARG A 152 2.12 -2.13 -17.20
CA ARG A 152 0.73 -2.44 -17.50
C ARG A 152 -0.01 -2.66 -16.18
N LEU A 153 -0.83 -1.69 -15.80
CA LEU A 153 -1.67 -1.77 -14.60
C LEU A 153 -3.11 -2.13 -14.96
N ASP A 154 -3.59 -3.24 -14.43
CA ASP A 154 -4.98 -3.69 -14.59
C ASP A 154 -5.78 -3.26 -13.36
N LEU A 155 -6.50 -2.14 -13.48
CA LEU A 155 -7.14 -1.47 -12.35
C LEU A 155 -8.66 -1.41 -12.50
N VAL A 156 -9.34 -1.34 -11.36
CA VAL A 156 -10.73 -0.93 -11.26
C VAL A 156 -10.77 0.55 -10.85
N ALA A 157 -11.55 1.34 -11.57
CA ALA A 157 -11.93 2.69 -11.17
C ALA A 157 -13.44 2.73 -10.92
N ASP A 158 -13.79 2.90 -9.65
CA ASP A 158 -15.17 3.09 -9.22
C ASP A 158 -15.37 4.59 -8.93
N GLU A 159 -16.40 5.18 -9.53
CA GLU A 159 -16.81 6.55 -9.30
C GLU A 159 -18.22 6.62 -8.70
N TYR A 160 -18.39 7.54 -7.77
CA TYR A 160 -19.64 7.80 -7.07
C TYR A 160 -20.01 9.27 -7.16
N PHE A 161 -21.31 9.54 -7.10
CA PHE A 161 -21.88 10.89 -6.94
C PHE A 161 -22.94 10.81 -5.86
N HIS A 162 -22.77 11.55 -4.75
CA HIS A 162 -23.65 11.47 -3.57
C HIS A 162 -24.02 10.04 -3.15
N ALA A 163 -23.03 9.15 -3.05
CA ALA A 163 -23.14 7.73 -2.70
C ALA A 163 -23.80 6.81 -3.76
N GLU A 164 -24.19 7.33 -4.92
CA GLU A 164 -24.66 6.53 -6.04
C GLU A 164 -23.49 6.13 -6.96
N PRO A 165 -23.33 4.84 -7.30
CA PRO A 165 -22.29 4.41 -8.23
C PRO A 165 -22.65 4.88 -9.65
N VAL A 166 -21.77 5.66 -10.26
CA VAL A 166 -22.00 6.25 -11.59
C VAL A 166 -21.13 5.62 -12.67
N LYS A 167 -20.01 5.03 -12.29
CA LYS A 167 -19.09 4.39 -13.22
C LYS A 167 -18.28 3.33 -12.51
N ARG A 168 -18.19 2.16 -13.14
CA ARG A 168 -17.22 1.12 -12.82
C ARG A 168 -16.50 0.74 -14.09
N ALA A 169 -15.19 0.98 -14.12
CA ALA A 169 -14.36 0.72 -15.28
C ALA A 169 -13.20 -0.20 -14.90
N LEU A 170 -13.14 -1.36 -15.56
CA LEU A 170 -11.96 -2.23 -15.54
C LEU A 170 -11.08 -1.82 -16.72
N VAL A 171 -9.88 -1.33 -16.45
CA VAL A 171 -9.03 -0.72 -17.46
C VAL A 171 -7.58 -1.16 -17.27
N ARG A 172 -6.93 -1.48 -18.38
CA ARG A 172 -5.49 -1.65 -18.47
C ARG A 172 -4.86 -0.32 -18.86
N TYR A 173 -4.06 0.24 -17.95
CA TYR A 173 -3.30 1.47 -18.18
C TYR A 173 -1.86 1.11 -18.57
N PRO A 174 -1.42 1.46 -19.79
CA PRO A 174 -0.02 1.37 -20.18
C PRO A 174 0.71 2.66 -19.76
N LEU A 175 1.46 2.60 -18.66
CA LEU A 175 2.17 3.74 -18.08
C LEU A 175 3.65 3.72 -18.46
N LYS A 176 4.21 4.86 -18.84
CA LYS A 176 5.66 5.02 -18.96
C LYS A 176 6.23 5.41 -17.60
N VAL A 177 7.29 4.74 -17.20
CA VAL A 177 8.08 5.07 -16.03
C VAL A 177 9.50 5.34 -16.48
N VAL A 178 10.08 6.41 -15.97
CA VAL A 178 11.45 6.82 -16.28
C VAL A 178 12.27 6.92 -15.00
N ARG A 179 13.57 6.70 -15.12
CA ARG A 179 14.52 7.04 -14.06
C ARG A 179 14.51 8.55 -13.87
N TRP A 180 14.39 8.99 -12.63
CA TRP A 180 14.27 10.40 -12.27
C TRP A 180 15.14 10.69 -11.05
N GLU A 181 16.43 10.88 -11.31
CA GLU A 181 17.40 11.19 -10.26
C GLU A 181 17.35 12.69 -9.93
N GLY A 182 17.41 13.00 -8.63
CA GLY A 182 17.24 14.35 -8.11
C GLY A 182 17.31 14.37 -6.59
N ASP A 183 16.50 15.22 -5.97
CA ASP A 183 16.41 15.30 -4.50
C ASP A 183 15.67 14.08 -3.92
N ALA A 184 16.42 13.20 -3.26
CA ALA A 184 15.91 11.99 -2.64
C ALA A 184 14.98 12.26 -1.44
N GLU A 185 15.04 13.44 -0.81
CA GLU A 185 14.11 13.81 0.25
C GLU A 185 12.69 14.04 -0.30
N ARG A 186 12.59 14.48 -1.56
CA ARG A 186 11.32 14.72 -2.25
C ARG A 186 10.85 13.51 -3.06
N ASN A 187 11.78 12.79 -3.68
CA ASN A 187 11.50 11.58 -4.45
C ASN A 187 12.48 10.45 -4.07
N PRO A 188 12.16 9.66 -3.01
CA PRO A 188 13.02 8.56 -2.58
C PRO A 188 13.02 7.37 -3.55
N PHE A 189 12.09 7.31 -4.51
CA PHE A 189 12.03 6.21 -5.48
C PHE A 189 13.06 6.39 -6.61
N GLY A 190 13.47 7.62 -6.91
CA GLY A 190 14.32 7.91 -8.08
C GLY A 190 13.63 7.57 -9.42
N LEU A 191 12.29 7.58 -9.44
CA LEU A 191 11.45 7.24 -10.59
C LEU A 191 10.38 8.32 -10.79
N ALA A 192 9.96 8.52 -12.03
CA ALA A 192 8.83 9.40 -12.37
C ALA A 192 7.90 8.74 -13.38
N LEU A 193 6.61 9.09 -13.32
CA LEU A 193 5.65 8.77 -14.36
C LEU A 193 5.82 9.75 -15.53
N ASP A 194 5.99 9.18 -16.73
CA ASP A 194 5.95 9.90 -18.00
C ASP A 194 4.63 9.64 -18.74
N CYS A 195 3.55 9.63 -17.95
CA CYS A 195 2.17 9.43 -18.37
C CYS A 195 1.95 8.11 -19.12
N TYR A 196 1.36 8.13 -20.33
CA TYR A 196 0.85 6.94 -21.00
C TYR A 196 1.71 6.54 -22.19
N ASP A 197 1.96 5.24 -22.34
CA ASP A 197 2.61 4.63 -23.51
C ASP A 197 1.64 4.38 -24.67
N GLY A 198 0.34 4.45 -24.40
CA GLY A 198 -0.72 4.30 -25.38
C GLY A 198 -2.08 4.55 -24.77
N VAL A 199 -3.14 4.29 -25.54
CA VAL A 199 -4.52 4.49 -25.06
C VAL A 199 -4.86 3.44 -24.00
N PRO A 200 -5.38 3.83 -22.82
CA PRO A 200 -5.89 2.87 -21.84
C PRO A 200 -6.95 1.95 -22.44
N GLN A 201 -6.83 0.65 -22.21
CA GLN A 201 -7.70 -0.36 -22.81
C GLN A 201 -8.74 -0.83 -21.80
N ARG A 202 -10.02 -0.75 -22.15
CA ARG A 202 -11.07 -1.34 -21.31
C ARG A 202 -10.91 -2.86 -21.32
N LEU A 203 -10.85 -3.46 -20.13
CA LEU A 203 -10.87 -4.90 -19.96
C LEU A 203 -12.35 -5.30 -19.98
N GLU A 204 -12.78 -5.96 -21.06
CA GLU A 204 -14.12 -6.52 -21.15
C GLU A 204 -14.29 -7.55 -20.03
N ALA A 205 -15.21 -7.27 -19.09
CA ALA A 205 -15.77 -8.30 -18.25
C ALA A 205 -16.96 -8.90 -19.01
N ALA A 206 -16.98 -10.23 -19.15
CA ALA A 206 -18.15 -10.95 -19.58
C ALA A 206 -19.32 -10.69 -18.60
N LEU A 207 -20.23 -9.79 -19.01
CA LEU A 207 -21.66 -9.66 -18.64
C LEU A 207 -22.04 -9.48 -17.13
N PRO A 208 -23.23 -8.92 -16.85
CA PRO A 208 -23.48 -8.00 -15.73
C PRO A 208 -23.77 -8.70 -14.42
N THR A 209 -23.47 -8.02 -13.30
CA THR A 209 -24.16 -8.28 -12.04
C THR A 209 -25.65 -8.02 -12.24
N GLU A 210 -26.42 -9.10 -12.26
CA GLU A 210 -27.88 -9.07 -12.12
C GLU A 210 -28.23 -8.15 -10.94
N ILE A 211 -28.97 -7.07 -11.23
CA ILE A 211 -29.67 -6.34 -10.19
C ILE A 211 -30.75 -7.31 -9.71
N PRO A 212 -30.74 -7.78 -8.45
CA PRO A 212 -31.85 -8.60 -7.97
C PRO A 212 -33.12 -7.77 -8.11
N ALA A 213 -34.05 -8.27 -8.91
CA ALA A 213 -35.36 -7.67 -9.07
C ALA A 213 -35.94 -7.44 -7.67
N LYS A 214 -36.29 -6.19 -7.36
CA LYS A 214 -37.13 -5.91 -6.20
C LYS A 214 -38.44 -6.68 -6.41
N SER A 215 -38.59 -7.79 -5.70
CA SER A 215 -39.87 -8.45 -5.48
C SER A 215 -40.75 -7.43 -4.75
N GLY A 216 -41.55 -6.68 -5.51
CA GLY A 216 -42.66 -5.91 -4.98
C GLY A 216 -43.81 -6.86 -4.70
N ALA A 217 -43.81 -7.47 -3.51
CA ALA A 217 -45.01 -8.05 -2.94
C ALA A 217 -45.80 -6.92 -2.27
N PHE A 218 -46.72 -6.31 -3.02
CA PHE A 218 -47.88 -5.67 -2.42
C PHE A 218 -48.98 -6.72 -2.34
N GLN A 219 -49.36 -7.08 -1.12
CA GLN A 219 -50.65 -7.66 -0.79
C GLN A 219 -51.12 -7.05 0.53
#